data_AF-A0A523LEF1-F1
#
_entry.id   AF-A0A523LEF1-F1
#
_cell.length_a   1.000
_cell.length_b   1.000
_cell.length_c   1.000
_cell.angle_alpha   90.00
_cell.angle_beta   90.00
_cell.angle_gamma   90.00
#
_symmetry.space_group_name_H-M   'P 1'
#
loop_
_entity.id
_entity.type
_entity.pdbx_description
1 polymer ?
#
loop_
_entity_poly.entity_id
_entity_poly.type
_entity_poly.pdbx_seq_one_letter_code
_entity_poly.pdbx_strand_id
1 'polypeptide(L)'
;MHESILNSGGYRYLWFSVLLVGLSVLLYAWHSPGEPANGGTWLGYTLGAISAGLIFWLMFFGIRKRSYMSSTGSARGWVSAHIYLGTSLIILATLHSGFQFGWNVHTLAWVLMILVIISGMYGVFAYLRYPTLMTQNRADMTRAAMLDEIAQLDEDALRLADRIDTDVHAVVSRSVERTKIGGSMWQQLRAHNEYEQAILKADELL
;
A
#
# COMPACT_ATOMS: atom_id res chain seq x y z
N MET A 1 -21.04 1.33 -3.24
CA MET A 1 -20.71 0.08 -2.53
C MET A 1 -19.26 -0.30 -2.86
N HIS A 2 -18.32 -0.05 -1.95
CA HIS A 2 -16.92 -0.41 -2.15
C HIS A 2 -16.76 -1.91 -1.89
N GLU A 3 -16.75 -2.73 -2.92
CA GLU A 3 -16.40 -4.13 -2.71
C GLU A 3 -14.93 -4.19 -2.27
N SER A 4 -14.68 -4.80 -1.11
CA SER A 4 -13.33 -4.94 -0.53
C SER A 4 -12.45 -5.84 -1.42
N ILE A 5 -11.20 -5.42 -1.67
CA ILE A 5 -10.20 -6.16 -2.48
C ILE A 5 -10.07 -7.64 -2.06
N LEU A 6 -10.36 -7.92 -0.78
CA LEU A 6 -10.37 -9.25 -0.18
C LEU A 6 -11.54 -10.14 -0.62
N ASN A 7 -12.66 -9.57 -1.11
CA ASN A 7 -13.87 -10.25 -1.56
C ASN A 7 -13.89 -10.50 -3.09
N SER A 8 -12.73 -10.57 -3.74
CA SER A 8 -12.67 -10.76 -5.20
C SER A 8 -13.05 -12.20 -5.58
N GLY A 9 -14.25 -12.38 -6.15
CA GLY A 9 -14.68 -13.65 -6.75
C GLY A 9 -15.05 -14.75 -5.75
N GLY A 10 -15.63 -14.40 -4.58
CA GLY A 10 -16.26 -15.36 -3.67
C GLY A 10 -15.31 -16.14 -2.76
N TYR A 11 -14.24 -15.51 -2.23
CA TYR A 11 -13.29 -16.11 -1.29
C TYR A 11 -12.56 -17.37 -1.79
N ARG A 12 -12.59 -17.67 -3.09
CA ARG A 12 -12.04 -18.93 -3.64
C ARG A 12 -10.57 -19.13 -3.29
N TYR A 13 -9.77 -18.07 -3.36
CA TYR A 13 -8.34 -18.11 -3.01
C TYR A 13 -8.07 -18.24 -1.50
N LEU A 14 -8.97 -17.71 -0.66
CA LEU A 14 -8.92 -17.93 0.79
C LEU A 14 -9.18 -19.41 1.09
N TRP A 15 -10.23 -19.99 0.48
CA TRP A 15 -10.51 -21.42 0.60
C TRP A 15 -9.36 -22.30 0.10
N PHE A 16 -8.75 -21.97 -1.05
CA PHE A 16 -7.56 -22.69 -1.52
C PHE A 16 -6.38 -22.60 -0.55
N SER A 17 -6.11 -21.42 0.01
CA SER A 17 -5.04 -21.21 0.99
C SER A 17 -5.31 -21.99 2.29
N VAL A 18 -6.53 -21.92 2.81
CA VAL A 18 -6.96 -22.65 4.01
C VAL A 18 -6.91 -24.16 3.78
N LEU A 19 -7.36 -24.65 2.63
CA LEU A 19 -7.35 -26.07 2.30
C LEU A 19 -5.90 -26.56 2.13
N LEU A 20 -5.04 -25.77 1.48
CA LEU A 20 -3.61 -26.09 1.33
C LEU A 20 -2.87 -26.12 2.67
N VAL A 21 -3.13 -25.15 3.55
CA VAL A 21 -2.58 -25.09 4.91
C VAL A 21 -3.12 -26.24 5.74
N GLY A 22 -4.44 -26.42 5.75
CA GLY A 22 -5.11 -27.47 6.52
C GLY A 22 -4.67 -28.87 6.10
N LEU A 23 -4.53 -29.11 4.79
CA LEU A 23 -4.00 -30.36 4.27
C LEU A 23 -2.53 -30.55 4.65
N SER A 24 -1.70 -29.52 4.53
CA SER A 24 -0.29 -29.57 4.95
C SER A 24 -0.14 -29.87 6.44
N VAL A 25 -0.95 -29.23 7.29
CA VAL A 25 -0.95 -29.43 8.75
C VAL A 25 -1.47 -30.83 9.11
N LEU A 26 -2.54 -31.30 8.47
CA LEU A 26 -3.06 -32.66 8.67
C LEU A 26 -2.05 -33.72 8.23
N LEU A 27 -1.42 -33.55 7.08
CA LEU A 27 -0.38 -34.46 6.59
C LEU A 27 0.83 -34.47 7.52
N TYR A 28 1.24 -33.30 8.03
CA TYR A 28 2.32 -33.19 9.01
C TYR A 28 1.97 -33.84 10.35
N ALA A 29 0.74 -33.65 10.85
CA ALA A 29 0.27 -34.25 12.11
C ALA A 29 0.06 -35.77 11.98
N TRP A 30 -0.36 -36.25 10.81
CA TRP A 30 -0.50 -37.68 10.51
C TRP A 30 0.86 -38.36 10.30
N HIS A 31 1.83 -37.61 9.78
CA HIS A 31 3.19 -38.08 9.64
C HIS A 31 3.86 -38.11 11.02
N SER A 32 3.92 -39.30 11.62
CA SER A 32 4.72 -39.59 12.80
C SER A 32 6.05 -40.22 12.37
N PRO A 33 7.08 -39.44 11.97
CA PRO A 33 8.39 -39.99 11.78
C PRO A 33 8.98 -40.39 13.14
N GLY A 34 9.55 -41.59 13.22
CA GLY A 34 10.32 -42.04 14.40
C GLY A 34 11.63 -41.26 14.62
N GLU A 35 11.93 -40.30 13.74
CA GLU A 35 13.05 -39.35 13.82
C GLU A 35 12.51 -37.91 13.78
N PRO A 36 13.25 -36.91 14.29
CA PRO A 36 12.83 -35.52 14.23
C PRO A 36 12.45 -35.13 12.79
N ALA A 37 11.28 -34.53 12.61
CA ALA A 37 10.81 -34.11 11.29
C ALA A 37 11.80 -33.10 10.70
N ASN A 38 12.56 -33.51 9.69
CA ASN A 38 13.58 -32.70 9.02
C ASN A 38 13.13 -32.36 7.60
N GLY A 39 13.64 -31.27 7.02
CA GLY A 39 13.39 -30.90 5.62
C GLY A 39 13.85 -31.93 4.58
N GLY A 40 14.70 -32.88 4.99
CA GLY A 40 15.13 -34.02 4.17
C GLY A 40 14.16 -35.21 4.16
N THR A 41 13.08 -35.18 4.93
CA THR A 41 12.01 -36.19 4.85
C THR A 41 11.25 -36.06 3.53
N TRP A 42 10.63 -37.15 3.06
CA TRP A 42 9.80 -37.10 1.84
C TRP A 42 8.68 -36.05 1.94
N LEU A 43 8.13 -35.84 3.14
CA LEU A 43 7.15 -34.79 3.42
C LEU A 43 7.78 -33.39 3.37
N GLY A 44 8.98 -33.22 3.94
CA GLY A 44 9.77 -32.00 3.78
C GLY A 44 10.02 -31.63 2.32
N TYR A 45 10.45 -32.59 1.48
CA TYR A 45 10.69 -32.34 0.05
C TYR A 45 9.44 -31.92 -0.72
N THR A 46 8.30 -32.55 -0.46
CA THR A 46 7.03 -32.19 -1.12
C THR A 46 6.55 -30.81 -0.71
N LEU A 47 6.61 -30.47 0.59
CA LEU A 47 6.30 -29.13 1.08
C LEU A 47 7.27 -28.07 0.54
N GLY A 48 8.55 -28.41 0.43
CA GLY A 48 9.58 -27.55 -0.15
C GLY A 48 9.33 -27.26 -1.63
N ALA A 49 9.01 -28.28 -2.42
CA ALA A 49 8.69 -28.13 -3.84
C ALA A 49 7.42 -27.28 -4.07
N ILE A 50 6.38 -27.49 -3.26
CA ILE A 50 5.16 -26.66 -3.30
C ILE A 50 5.49 -25.22 -2.92
N SER A 51 6.26 -25.01 -1.85
CA SER A 51 6.69 -23.67 -1.40
C SER A 51 7.50 -22.94 -2.46
N ALA A 52 8.44 -23.63 -3.13
CA ALA A 52 9.22 -23.08 -4.22
C ALA A 52 8.32 -22.68 -5.41
N GLY A 53 7.37 -23.55 -5.78
CA GLY A 53 6.36 -23.24 -6.81
C GLY A 53 5.53 -22.00 -6.46
N LEU A 54 5.13 -21.87 -5.20
CA LEU A 54 4.42 -20.68 -4.71
C LEU A 54 5.30 -19.42 -4.79
N ILE A 55 6.59 -19.50 -4.46
CA ILE A 55 7.52 -18.36 -4.59
C ILE A 55 7.60 -17.90 -6.04
N PHE A 56 7.72 -18.81 -7.01
CA PHE A 56 7.70 -18.44 -8.43
C PHE A 56 6.38 -17.78 -8.84
N TRP A 57 5.25 -18.29 -8.35
CA TRP A 57 3.95 -17.67 -8.57
C TRP A 57 3.85 -16.25 -7.99
N LEU A 58 4.36 -16.06 -6.76
CA LEU A 58 4.41 -14.77 -6.07
C LEU A 58 5.29 -13.77 -6.84
N MET A 59 6.44 -14.20 -7.36
CA MET A 59 7.32 -13.37 -8.19
C MET A 59 6.68 -13.02 -9.54
N PHE A 60 5.97 -13.97 -10.16
CA PHE A 60 5.28 -13.77 -11.43
C PHE A 60 4.23 -12.65 -11.35
N PHE A 61 3.54 -12.52 -10.21
CA PHE A 61 2.62 -11.40 -9.97
C PHE A 61 3.32 -10.02 -10.07
N GLY A 62 4.57 -9.92 -9.60
CA GLY A 62 5.35 -8.69 -9.67
C GLY A 62 5.64 -8.23 -11.11
N ILE A 63 5.92 -9.18 -12.01
CA ILE A 63 6.10 -8.93 -13.44
C ILE A 63 4.77 -8.54 -14.08
N ARG A 64 3.70 -9.27 -13.76
CA ARG A 64 2.35 -8.99 -14.28
C ARG A 64 1.87 -7.59 -13.91
N LYS A 65 2.11 -7.11 -12.68
CA LYS A 65 1.73 -5.75 -12.25
C LYS A 65 2.29 -4.67 -13.19
N ARG A 66 3.43 -4.93 -13.85
CA ARG A 66 4.07 -4.02 -14.80
C ARG A 66 3.62 -4.25 -16.25
N SER A 67 2.98 -5.36 -16.54
CA SER A 67 2.41 -5.68 -17.86
C SER A 67 0.92 -5.35 -17.88
N TYR A 68 0.60 -4.12 -18.31
CA TYR A 68 -0.78 -3.61 -18.40
C TYR A 68 -1.61 -4.25 -19.54
N MET A 69 -1.02 -5.12 -20.37
CA MET A 69 -1.61 -5.62 -21.63
C MET A 69 -2.23 -7.03 -21.56
N SER A 70 -2.30 -7.70 -20.41
CA SER A 70 -2.80 -9.09 -20.36
C SER A 70 -4.27 -9.20 -19.90
N SER A 71 -5.10 -9.96 -20.64
CA SER A 71 -6.52 -10.21 -20.36
C SER A 71 -6.81 -11.40 -19.42
N THR A 72 -5.79 -11.96 -18.78
CA THR A 72 -5.93 -13.19 -17.98
C THR A 72 -6.38 -12.89 -16.53
N GLY A 73 -7.62 -12.43 -16.35
CA GLY A 73 -8.24 -12.23 -15.03
C GLY A 73 -8.02 -10.84 -14.41
N SER A 74 -8.92 -10.44 -13.48
CA SER A 74 -8.92 -9.10 -12.87
C SER A 74 -7.69 -8.87 -12.00
N ALA A 75 -7.07 -7.69 -12.08
CA ALA A 75 -5.91 -7.32 -11.25
C ALA A 75 -6.18 -7.52 -9.74
N ARG A 76 -7.43 -7.32 -9.34
CA ARG A 76 -7.93 -7.52 -7.98
C ARG A 76 -7.89 -8.99 -7.52
N GLY A 77 -8.26 -9.92 -8.41
CA GLY A 77 -8.16 -11.36 -8.15
C GLY A 77 -6.71 -11.81 -7.94
N TRP A 78 -5.79 -11.30 -8.76
CA TRP A 78 -4.36 -11.61 -8.65
C TRP A 78 -3.74 -11.08 -7.35
N VAL A 79 -4.05 -9.85 -6.95
CA VAL A 79 -3.61 -9.30 -5.66
C VAL A 79 -4.15 -10.14 -4.50
N SER A 80 -5.42 -10.52 -4.56
CA SER A 80 -6.02 -11.36 -3.50
C SER A 80 -5.33 -12.72 -3.42
N ALA A 81 -5.09 -13.38 -4.55
CA ALA A 81 -4.36 -14.65 -4.61
C ALA A 81 -2.93 -14.50 -4.07
N HIS A 82 -2.23 -13.42 -4.42
CA HIS A 82 -0.88 -13.14 -3.92
C HIS A 82 -0.84 -13.01 -2.38
N ILE A 83 -1.79 -12.31 -1.78
CA ILE A 83 -1.86 -12.14 -0.32
C ILE A 83 -2.18 -13.47 0.38
N TYR A 84 -3.19 -14.21 -0.11
CA TYR A 84 -3.60 -15.48 0.50
C TYR A 84 -2.56 -16.59 0.33
N LEU A 85 -1.89 -16.67 -0.83
CA LEU A 85 -0.81 -17.62 -1.05
C LEU A 85 0.46 -17.23 -0.28
N GLY A 86 0.79 -15.93 -0.23
CA GLY A 86 1.93 -15.43 0.54
C GLY A 86 1.81 -15.70 2.04
N THR A 87 0.60 -15.55 2.60
CA THR A 87 0.34 -15.90 4.00
C THR A 87 0.40 -17.41 4.27
N SER A 88 -0.06 -18.26 3.35
CA SER A 88 0.10 -19.72 3.48
C SER A 88 1.57 -20.16 3.50
N LEU A 89 2.44 -19.44 2.78
CA LEU A 89 3.85 -19.76 2.67
C LEU A 89 4.56 -19.72 4.04
N ILE A 90 4.10 -18.90 4.98
CA ILE A 90 4.62 -18.86 6.36
C ILE A 90 4.53 -20.26 6.99
N ILE A 91 3.37 -20.90 6.89
CA ILE A 91 3.11 -22.19 7.51
C ILE A 91 3.86 -23.29 6.74
N LEU A 92 3.75 -23.30 5.42
CA LEU A 92 4.39 -24.32 4.58
C LEU A 92 5.92 -24.31 4.73
N ALA A 93 6.55 -23.13 4.73
CA ALA A 93 8.00 -23.00 4.90
C ALA A 93 8.45 -23.40 6.32
N THR A 94 7.65 -23.11 7.33
CA THR A 94 7.93 -23.48 8.73
C THR A 94 7.82 -25.01 8.92
N LEU A 95 6.82 -25.64 8.30
CA LEU A 95 6.69 -27.10 8.31
C LEU A 95 7.80 -27.78 7.50
N HIS A 96 8.21 -27.19 6.37
CA HIS A 96 9.34 -27.66 5.56
C HIS A 96 10.66 -27.67 6.35
N SER A 97 10.95 -26.61 7.11
CA SER A 97 12.17 -26.54 7.91
C SER A 97 12.16 -27.47 9.14
N GLY A 98 11.03 -28.13 9.43
CA GLY A 98 10.95 -29.07 10.54
C GLY A 98 11.17 -28.43 11.91
N PHE A 99 10.97 -27.11 12.01
CA PHE A 99 11.31 -26.30 13.20
C PHE A 99 12.80 -26.31 13.58
N GLN A 100 13.69 -26.75 12.67
CA GLN A 100 15.13 -26.73 12.90
C GLN A 100 15.72 -25.37 12.55
N PHE A 101 15.69 -24.46 13.52
CA PHE A 101 16.28 -23.13 13.39
C PHE A 101 17.66 -23.10 14.04
N GLY A 102 18.70 -22.90 13.23
CA GLY A 102 20.08 -22.67 13.66
C GLY A 102 20.70 -21.44 13.00
N TRP A 103 21.97 -21.15 13.27
CA TRP A 103 22.73 -20.12 12.55
C TRP A 103 23.14 -20.59 11.15
N ASN A 104 22.14 -20.73 10.27
CA ASN A 104 22.30 -21.27 8.93
C ASN A 104 21.58 -20.40 7.89
N VAL A 105 21.97 -20.56 6.62
CA VAL A 105 21.33 -19.89 5.48
C VAL A 105 19.82 -20.17 5.39
N HIS A 106 19.38 -21.33 5.88
CA HIS A 106 17.97 -21.73 5.91
C HIS A 106 17.14 -20.81 6.83
N THR A 107 17.62 -20.58 8.05
CA THR A 107 16.98 -19.66 9.00
C THR A 107 17.02 -18.23 8.49
N LEU A 108 18.14 -17.81 7.88
CA LEU A 108 18.23 -16.48 7.26
C LEU A 108 17.20 -16.29 6.15
N ALA A 109 17.07 -17.27 5.25
CA ALA A 109 16.08 -17.24 4.17
C ALA A 109 14.64 -17.19 4.72
N TRP A 110 14.36 -17.96 5.78
CA TRP A 110 13.07 -17.90 6.47
C TRP A 110 12.80 -16.52 7.08
N VAL A 111 13.76 -15.92 7.77
CA VAL A 111 13.62 -14.56 8.34
C VAL A 111 13.36 -13.52 7.24
N LEU A 112 14.14 -13.55 6.15
CA LEU A 112 13.94 -12.65 5.02
C LEU A 112 12.55 -12.83 4.38
N MET A 113 12.08 -14.07 4.24
CA MET A 113 10.74 -14.35 3.75
C MET A 113 9.67 -13.74 4.65
N ILE A 114 9.78 -13.90 5.98
CA ILE A 114 8.84 -13.29 6.94
C ILE A 114 8.83 -11.77 6.83
N LEU A 115 10.00 -11.13 6.73
CA LEU A 115 10.10 -9.67 6.55
C LEU A 115 9.41 -9.19 5.27
N VAL A 116 9.59 -9.90 4.16
CA VAL A 116 8.93 -9.59 2.88
C VAL A 116 7.41 -9.73 3.01
N ILE A 117 6.92 -10.76 3.70
CA ILE A 117 5.48 -10.97 3.91
C ILE A 117 4.87 -9.86 4.77
N ILE A 118 5.52 -9.48 5.87
CA ILE A 118 5.09 -8.37 6.74
C ILE A 118 5.06 -7.05 5.96
N SER A 119 6.10 -6.77 5.17
CA SER A 119 6.15 -5.61 4.29
C SER A 119 5.00 -5.61 3.28
N GLY A 120 4.66 -6.77 2.71
CA GLY A 120 3.50 -6.95 1.85
C GLY A 120 2.17 -6.61 2.55
N MET A 121 1.97 -7.09 3.79
CA MET A 121 0.78 -6.76 4.59
C MET A 121 0.67 -5.25 4.87
N TYR A 122 1.79 -4.60 5.20
CA TYR A 122 1.83 -3.14 5.36
C TYR A 122 1.46 -2.42 4.06
N GLY A 123 1.93 -2.88 2.91
CA GLY A 123 1.57 -2.33 1.60
C GLY A 123 0.06 -2.38 1.34
N VAL A 124 -0.62 -3.47 1.73
CA VAL A 124 -2.09 -3.59 1.62
C VAL A 124 -2.79 -2.62 2.56
N PHE A 125 -2.34 -2.52 3.81
CA PHE A 125 -2.88 -1.58 4.78
C PHE A 125 -2.78 -0.14 4.28
N ALA A 126 -1.61 0.27 3.78
CA ALA A 126 -1.39 1.59 3.20
C ALA A 126 -2.31 1.82 2.00
N TYR A 127 -2.44 0.84 1.09
CA TYR A 127 -3.29 0.96 -0.08
C TYR A 127 -4.78 1.14 0.26
N LEU A 128 -5.25 0.55 1.36
CA LEU A 128 -6.64 0.69 1.78
C LEU A 128 -6.88 1.98 2.59
N ARG A 129 -5.90 2.41 3.40
CA ARG A 129 -6.08 3.52 4.36
C ARG A 129 -5.85 4.89 3.74
N TYR A 130 -4.81 5.06 2.94
CA TYR A 130 -4.43 6.39 2.46
C TYR A 130 -5.37 6.99 1.41
N PRO A 131 -5.92 6.23 0.44
CA PRO A 131 -6.85 6.82 -0.54
C PRO A 131 -8.09 7.41 0.12
N THR A 132 -8.68 6.73 1.12
CA THR A 132 -9.86 7.25 1.83
C THR A 132 -9.55 8.53 2.59
N LEU A 133 -8.37 8.64 3.21
CA LEU A 133 -7.95 9.85 3.91
C LEU A 133 -7.66 10.99 2.92
N MET A 134 -7.04 10.68 1.78
CA MET A 134 -6.80 11.67 0.71
C MET A 134 -8.10 12.17 0.07
N THR A 135 -9.08 11.29 -0.13
CA THR A 135 -10.38 11.65 -0.69
C THR A 135 -11.21 12.48 0.29
N GLN A 136 -11.25 12.10 1.58
CA GLN A 136 -11.91 12.90 2.62
C GLN A 136 -11.28 14.29 2.77
N ASN A 137 -9.96 14.38 2.74
CA ASN A 137 -9.25 15.67 2.79
C ASN A 137 -9.49 16.54 1.55
N ARG A 138 -10.00 15.96 0.46
CA ARG A 138 -10.36 16.69 -0.77
C ARG A 138 -11.86 16.95 -0.87
N ALA A 139 -12.66 16.64 0.16
CA ALA A 139 -14.12 16.73 0.12
C ALA A 139 -14.73 16.07 -1.14
N ASP A 140 -14.17 14.92 -1.56
CA ASP A 140 -14.53 14.23 -2.82
C ASP A 140 -14.30 15.04 -4.12
N MET A 141 -13.62 16.17 -4.05
CA MET A 141 -13.35 17.03 -5.21
C MET A 141 -12.18 16.51 -6.04
N THR A 142 -12.34 16.62 -7.36
CA THR A 142 -11.22 16.37 -8.27
C THR A 142 -10.16 17.45 -8.09
N ARG A 143 -8.92 17.16 -8.52
CA ARG A 143 -7.85 18.17 -8.48
C ARG A 143 -8.21 19.43 -9.28
N ALA A 144 -8.90 19.28 -10.40
CA ALA A 144 -9.36 20.41 -11.20
C ALA A 144 -10.43 21.22 -10.46
N ALA A 145 -11.39 20.55 -9.82
CA ALA A 145 -12.44 21.22 -9.03
C ALA A 145 -11.86 22.00 -7.83
N MET A 146 -10.84 21.46 -7.15
CA MET A 146 -10.16 22.21 -6.08
C MET A 146 -9.43 23.46 -6.60
N LEU A 147 -8.84 23.41 -7.79
CA LEU A 147 -8.20 24.60 -8.39
C LEU A 147 -9.23 25.65 -8.78
N ASP A 148 -10.39 25.20 -9.28
CA ASP A 148 -11.51 26.09 -9.61
C ASP A 148 -12.10 26.75 -8.36
N GLU A 149 -12.26 26.00 -7.28
CA GLU A 149 -12.70 26.53 -5.98
C GLU A 149 -11.73 27.57 -5.42
N ILE A 150 -10.41 27.34 -5.51
CA ILE A 150 -9.41 28.33 -5.09
C ILE A 150 -9.54 29.62 -5.92
N ALA A 151 -9.71 29.50 -7.25
CA ALA A 151 -9.89 30.67 -8.10
C ALA A 151 -11.17 31.46 -7.75
N GLN A 152 -12.26 30.76 -7.42
CA GLN A 152 -13.50 31.39 -6.95
C GLN A 152 -13.31 32.11 -5.60
N LEU A 153 -12.60 31.48 -4.65
CA LEU A 153 -12.29 32.09 -3.36
C LEU A 153 -11.42 33.34 -3.50
N ASP A 154 -10.44 33.35 -4.41
CA ASP A 154 -9.62 34.53 -4.70
C ASP A 154 -10.48 35.68 -5.26
N GLU A 155 -11.40 35.38 -6.17
CA GLU A 155 -12.31 36.39 -6.74
C GLU A 155 -13.27 36.97 -5.67
N ASP A 156 -13.84 36.11 -4.83
CA ASP A 156 -14.73 36.54 -3.75
C ASP A 156 -13.99 37.33 -2.66
N ALA A 157 -12.75 36.96 -2.35
CA ALA A 157 -11.89 37.72 -1.44
C ALA A 157 -11.62 39.13 -1.97
N LEU A 158 -11.32 39.27 -3.27
CA LEU A 158 -11.12 40.58 -3.92
C LEU A 158 -12.41 41.43 -3.90
N ARG A 159 -13.56 40.83 -4.25
CA ARG A 159 -14.87 41.51 -4.22
C ARG A 159 -15.26 41.98 -2.82
N LEU A 160 -14.88 41.24 -1.78
CA LEU A 160 -15.12 41.64 -0.40
C LEU A 160 -14.17 42.76 0.02
N ALA A 161 -12.89 42.67 -0.36
CA ALA A 161 -11.90 43.69 -0.06
C ALA A 161 -12.24 45.04 -0.70
N ASP A 162 -12.79 45.05 -1.92
CA ASP A 162 -13.30 46.25 -2.61
C ASP A 162 -14.34 47.03 -1.79
N ARG A 163 -15.08 46.34 -0.91
CA ARG A 163 -16.16 46.95 -0.10
C ARG A 163 -15.68 47.47 1.24
N ILE A 164 -14.45 47.17 1.65
CA ILE A 164 -13.94 47.50 2.99
C ILE A 164 -13.07 48.75 2.92
N ASP A 165 -11.89 48.64 2.31
CA ASP A 165 -10.93 49.73 2.23
C ASP A 165 -9.86 49.45 1.15
N THR A 166 -9.21 50.50 0.65
CA THR A 166 -8.19 50.41 -0.40
C THR A 166 -6.93 49.69 0.10
N ASP A 167 -6.57 49.86 1.37
CA ASP A 167 -5.39 49.22 1.96
C ASP A 167 -5.61 47.70 2.09
N VAL A 168 -6.82 47.28 2.46
CA VAL A 168 -7.19 45.85 2.54
C VAL A 168 -7.20 45.21 1.15
N HIS A 169 -7.73 45.90 0.14
CA HIS A 169 -7.68 45.45 -1.24
C HIS A 169 -6.24 45.22 -1.72
N ALA A 170 -5.34 46.16 -1.42
CA ALA A 170 -3.92 46.05 -1.81
C ALA A 170 -3.21 44.85 -1.16
N VAL A 171 -3.59 44.48 0.07
CA VAL A 171 -3.03 43.29 0.76
C VAL A 171 -3.58 41.99 0.16
N VAL A 172 -4.89 41.93 -0.09
CA VAL A 172 -5.54 40.73 -0.67
C VAL A 172 -5.04 40.48 -2.09
N SER A 173 -5.02 41.50 -2.95
CA SER A 173 -4.52 41.42 -4.32
C SER A 173 -3.07 40.91 -4.39
N ARG A 174 -2.19 41.44 -3.53
CA ARG A 174 -0.80 40.98 -3.43
C ARG A 174 -0.69 39.51 -3.01
N SER A 175 -1.61 39.04 -2.16
CA SER A 175 -1.64 37.66 -1.70
C SER A 175 -2.10 36.71 -2.81
N VAL A 176 -3.13 37.09 -3.57
CA VAL A 176 -3.60 36.35 -4.75
C VAL A 176 -2.48 36.26 -5.80
N GLU A 177 -1.82 37.37 -6.14
CA GLU A 177 -0.71 37.39 -7.11
C GLU A 177 0.50 36.53 -6.70
N ARG A 178 0.76 36.41 -5.40
CA ARG A 178 1.87 35.59 -4.87
C ARG A 178 1.52 34.12 -4.76
N THR A 179 0.24 33.76 -4.81
CA THR A 179 -0.20 32.37 -4.65
C THR A 179 0.19 31.55 -5.88
N LYS A 180 1.32 30.84 -5.78
CA LYS A 180 1.82 29.96 -6.85
C LYS A 180 1.42 28.51 -6.57
N ILE A 181 0.37 28.05 -7.24
CA ILE A 181 -0.08 26.64 -7.13
C ILE A 181 0.54 25.82 -8.27
N GLY A 182 1.64 25.13 -7.98
CA GLY A 182 2.33 24.28 -8.95
C GLY A 182 3.86 24.28 -8.78
N GLY A 183 4.57 23.85 -9.83
CA GLY A 183 6.03 23.82 -9.87
C GLY A 183 6.64 22.42 -9.90
N SER A 184 7.96 22.35 -9.96
CA SER A 184 8.74 21.10 -9.90
C SER A 184 8.48 20.33 -8.60
N MET A 185 8.59 19.00 -8.63
CA MET A 185 8.47 18.15 -7.44
C MET A 185 9.36 18.63 -6.29
N TRP A 186 10.55 19.15 -6.60
CA TRP A 186 11.49 19.71 -5.63
C TRP A 186 11.04 21.05 -5.05
N GLN A 187 10.34 21.87 -5.82
CA GLN A 187 9.78 23.13 -5.35
C GLN A 187 8.58 22.87 -4.43
N GLN A 188 7.74 21.89 -4.76
CA GLN A 188 6.59 21.51 -3.91
C GLN A 188 7.04 20.89 -2.58
N LEU A 189 8.14 20.12 -2.57
CA LEU A 189 8.73 19.56 -1.35
C LEU A 189 9.49 20.60 -0.49
N ARG A 190 10.01 21.68 -1.10
CA ARG A 190 10.75 22.74 -0.41
C ARG A 190 9.92 23.98 -0.09
N ALA A 191 8.66 24.05 -0.54
CA ALA A 191 7.76 25.15 -0.26
C ALA A 191 7.36 25.15 1.22
N HIS A 192 8.30 25.59 2.06
CA HIS A 192 8.11 25.87 3.47
C HIS A 192 7.91 27.38 3.61
N ASN A 193 6.66 27.76 3.91
CA ASN A 193 6.26 28.96 4.64
C ASN A 193 6.91 30.30 4.22
N GLU A 194 6.69 30.77 3.00
CA GLU A 194 6.80 32.23 2.72
C GLU A 194 5.61 33.03 3.33
N TYR A 195 4.53 32.35 3.72
CA TYR A 195 3.35 32.98 4.32
C TYR A 195 3.60 33.50 5.75
N GLU A 196 4.41 32.82 6.55
CA GLU A 196 4.68 33.19 7.94
C GLU A 196 5.48 34.51 8.01
N GLN A 197 6.39 34.74 7.07
CA GLN A 197 7.15 36.00 6.97
C GLN A 197 6.32 37.17 6.43
N ALA A 198 5.30 36.90 5.61
CA ALA A 198 4.42 37.93 5.08
C ALA A 198 3.45 38.45 6.15
N ILE A 199 2.94 37.56 7.01
CA ILE A 199 2.06 37.93 8.15
C ILE A 199 2.84 38.73 9.19
N LEU A 200 4.06 38.29 9.55
CA LEU A 200 4.90 39.02 10.52
C LEU A 200 5.26 40.43 10.06
N LYS A 201 5.47 40.64 8.75
CA LYS A 201 5.74 41.98 8.20
C LYS A 201 4.50 42.87 8.10
N ALA A 202 3.31 42.32 8.02
CA ALA A 202 2.07 43.09 8.05
C ALA A 202 1.75 43.57 9.47
N ASP A 203 2.07 42.77 10.48
CA ASP A 203 1.91 43.11 11.90
C ASP A 203 2.91 44.19 12.36
N GLU A 204 4.09 44.29 11.74
CA GLU A 204 5.04 45.40 11.95
C GLU A 204 4.63 46.73 11.29
N LEU A 205 3.61 46.72 10.42
CA LEU A 205 3.15 47.91 9.65
C LEU A 205 1.82 48.50 10.15
N LEU A 206 1.21 47.89 11.18
CA LEU A 206 0.06 48.41 11.93
C LEU A 206 0.51 49.02 13.26
#